data_AF-A0A5Q0H832-F1
#
_entry.id   AF-A0A5Q0H832-F1
#
_cell.length_a   1.000
_cell.length_b   1.000
_cell.length_c   1.000
_cell.angle_alpha   90.00
_cell.angle_beta   90.00
_cell.angle_gamma   90.00
#
_symmetry.space_group_name_H-M   'P 1'
#
loop_
_entity.id
_entity.type
_entity.pdbx_description
1 polymer ?
#
loop_
_entity_poly.entity_id
_entity_poly.type
_entity_poly.pdbx_seq_one_letter_code
_entity_poly.pdbx_strand_id
1 'polypeptide(L)'
;MSRTHPLGLAAAAALVAAAAFVGTGTADPLPGGLGPCLGPACPDPFPPVGNGDFAGRDEAVTIFVGRDFRVRGGAAEAEGRVVVGGTFDQAKETGSAVYNVGVVGAGSRVPPPGGSDFLVTGGAVTVATGQRLLADGGVVHHAGPLTGQVTGTDRPDPRAFAPYAGVAAELTGASRCYARAAATGTAVNQGYRTLFTGDGTSALQVFTVDFDLTSGGGAQGIAFQGVPDGATVLVNLVGDARSIATYSGELTDGGPFNALRERLLWNFPDAAAVTLGGSGQFQGSVLVGNPDSTTVVTLPGTAGRFFTTGSLVHGGPANSGQEFHAYPFTGDLPSCRTTTTTTTTTTTAAPTTTPTAPTPSTPSPTSEIPTSEIPTTGPAPEPGPAPRPEPEPADLAHTGTPLTALPPLGALLVLAGGTTLLLVRRR
;
A
#
# COMPACT_ATOMS: atom_id res chain seq x y z
N MET A 1 -24.29 69.53 -44.47
CA MET A 1 -25.37 68.75 -43.85
C MET A 1 -25.24 67.30 -44.30
N SER A 2 -25.20 66.38 -43.33
CA SER A 2 -25.55 64.94 -43.39
C SER A 2 -24.89 64.03 -44.45
N ARG A 3 -23.93 63.17 -44.06
CA ARG A 3 -24.08 61.79 -43.53
C ARG A 3 -24.68 60.80 -44.55
N THR A 4 -23.90 59.78 -44.96
CA THR A 4 -24.04 58.35 -44.53
C THR A 4 -23.02 57.43 -45.24
N HIS A 5 -22.37 56.55 -44.46
CA HIS A 5 -21.66 55.31 -44.87
C HIS A 5 -22.70 54.20 -45.19
N PRO A 6 -22.43 53.07 -45.90
CA PRO A 6 -21.42 52.06 -45.48
C PRO A 6 -20.87 51.02 -46.51
N LEU A 7 -19.95 50.19 -45.98
CA LEU A 7 -19.64 48.77 -46.28
C LEU A 7 -18.79 48.39 -47.51
N GLY A 8 -17.67 47.70 -47.24
CA GLY A 8 -16.95 46.91 -48.26
C GLY A 8 -15.58 46.34 -47.86
N LEU A 9 -15.59 45.18 -47.20
CA LEU A 9 -14.55 44.13 -47.13
C LEU A 9 -13.09 44.47 -46.76
N ALA A 10 -12.66 43.98 -45.59
CA ALA A 10 -11.25 43.65 -45.31
C ALA A 10 -11.13 42.13 -45.07
N ALA A 11 -10.38 41.45 -45.93
CA ALA A 11 -10.03 40.04 -45.80
C ALA A 11 -8.82 39.91 -44.85
N ALA A 12 -8.98 39.18 -43.75
CA ALA A 12 -7.88 38.82 -42.86
C ALA A 12 -7.46 37.37 -43.13
N ALA A 13 -6.24 37.20 -43.63
CA ALA A 13 -5.59 35.90 -43.77
C ALA A 13 -5.10 35.44 -42.38
N ALA A 14 -5.64 34.33 -41.88
CA ALA A 14 -5.17 33.69 -40.66
C ALA A 14 -4.04 32.71 -40.97
N LEU A 15 -2.81 33.06 -40.56
CA LEU A 15 -1.69 32.12 -40.48
C LEU A 15 -1.90 31.18 -39.29
N VAL A 16 -2.00 29.87 -39.57
CA VAL A 16 -2.01 28.83 -38.54
C VAL A 16 -0.56 28.48 -38.20
N ALA A 17 -0.07 29.00 -37.07
CA ALA A 17 1.18 28.54 -36.47
C ALA A 17 0.88 27.28 -35.63
N ALA A 18 1.27 26.12 -36.12
CA ALA A 18 1.29 24.88 -35.34
C ALA A 18 2.45 24.94 -34.34
N ALA A 19 2.18 25.39 -33.11
CA ALA A 19 3.10 25.24 -32.00
C ALA A 19 3.00 23.78 -31.49
N ALA A 20 4.06 23.00 -31.72
CA ALA A 20 4.27 21.74 -31.03
C ALA A 20 4.50 22.05 -29.55
N PHE A 21 3.47 21.85 -28.72
CA PHE A 21 3.64 21.82 -27.27
C PHE A 21 4.37 20.54 -26.89
N VAL A 22 5.65 20.68 -26.51
CA VAL A 22 6.33 19.69 -25.68
C VAL A 22 5.63 19.76 -24.32
N GLY A 23 4.90 18.71 -23.97
CA GLY A 23 4.09 18.68 -22.74
C GLY A 23 4.98 18.87 -21.51
N THR A 24 4.72 19.94 -20.75
CA THR A 24 5.12 20.02 -19.35
C THR A 24 4.34 18.93 -18.61
N GLY A 25 5.04 17.89 -18.15
CA GLY A 25 4.43 16.79 -17.42
C GLY A 25 3.62 17.31 -16.24
N THR A 26 2.31 17.07 -16.25
CA THR A 26 1.46 17.28 -15.08
C THR A 26 1.80 16.18 -14.09
N ALA A 27 2.31 16.55 -12.92
CA ALA A 27 2.35 15.65 -11.78
C ALA A 27 0.97 15.03 -11.55
N ASP A 28 0.93 13.71 -11.35
CA ASP A 28 -0.31 12.97 -11.08
C ASP A 28 -0.24 12.33 -9.68
N PRO A 29 -1.37 12.21 -8.95
CA PRO A 29 -1.43 11.41 -7.72
C PRO A 29 -1.29 9.91 -8.06
N LEU A 30 -1.35 9.04 -7.04
CA LEU A 30 -1.53 7.61 -7.27
C LEU A 30 -2.83 7.35 -8.04
N PRO A 31 -2.89 6.29 -8.89
CA PRO A 31 -4.04 6.01 -9.73
C PRO A 31 -5.29 5.69 -8.91
N GLY A 32 -6.47 5.81 -9.54
CA GLY A 32 -7.75 5.47 -8.90
C GLY A 32 -8.17 6.40 -7.75
N GLY A 33 -7.55 7.58 -7.62
CA GLY A 33 -7.77 8.48 -6.49
C GLY A 33 -7.19 7.97 -5.17
N LEU A 34 -6.30 6.97 -5.24
CA LEU A 34 -5.56 6.47 -4.09
C LEU A 34 -4.53 7.51 -3.61
N GLY A 35 -4.10 7.40 -2.36
CA GLY A 35 -3.06 8.26 -1.79
C GLY A 35 -3.60 9.26 -0.78
N PRO A 36 -4.25 10.36 -1.20
CA PRO A 36 -4.74 11.39 -0.29
C PRO A 36 -5.74 10.85 0.73
N CYS A 37 -5.91 11.59 1.83
CA CYS A 37 -7.04 11.36 2.73
C CYS A 37 -8.35 11.74 2.03
N LEU A 38 -9.42 10.99 2.28
CA LEU A 38 -10.74 11.23 1.69
C LEU A 38 -11.81 11.49 2.76
N GLY A 39 -12.71 12.43 2.47
CA GLY A 39 -13.86 12.75 3.31
C GLY A 39 -13.69 14.09 4.07
N PRO A 40 -14.77 14.58 4.68
CA PRO A 40 -14.80 15.91 5.31
C PRO A 40 -14.05 15.99 6.65
N ALA A 41 -13.65 14.86 7.21
CA ALA A 41 -13.02 14.77 8.54
C ALA A 41 -11.53 14.39 8.47
N CYS A 42 -10.89 14.58 7.31
CA CYS A 42 -9.45 14.46 7.19
C CYS A 42 -8.75 15.48 8.09
N PRO A 43 -7.83 15.06 8.96
CA PRO A 43 -7.03 15.99 9.74
C PRO A 43 -5.97 16.65 8.86
N ASP A 44 -5.65 17.90 9.17
CA ASP A 44 -4.54 18.65 8.59
C ASP A 44 -3.93 19.56 9.67
N PRO A 45 -2.71 19.30 10.16
CA PRO A 45 -1.84 18.18 9.79
C PRO A 45 -2.34 16.82 10.34
N PHE A 46 -1.88 15.71 9.74
CA PHE A 46 -2.01 14.40 10.38
C PHE A 46 -1.15 14.34 11.66
N PRO A 47 -1.63 13.71 12.74
CA PRO A 47 -0.88 13.64 13.99
C PRO A 47 0.27 12.62 13.92
N PRO A 48 1.28 12.72 14.80
CA PRO A 48 2.26 11.65 15.01
C PRO A 48 1.61 10.36 15.49
N VAL A 49 2.36 9.26 15.47
CA VAL A 49 1.86 7.96 15.94
C VAL A 49 1.56 8.05 17.44
N GLY A 50 0.36 7.63 17.84
CA GLY A 50 -0.07 7.66 19.23
C GLY A 50 -1.33 6.85 19.49
N ASN A 51 -1.77 6.88 20.74
CA ASN A 51 -2.93 6.13 21.26
C ASN A 51 -4.03 7.04 21.84
N GLY A 52 -4.01 8.33 21.49
CA GLY A 52 -4.97 9.32 21.96
C GLY A 52 -6.36 9.19 21.32
N ASP A 53 -7.20 10.20 21.47
CA ASP A 53 -8.49 10.25 20.78
C ASP A 53 -8.31 10.27 19.25
N PHE A 54 -9.38 9.96 18.53
CA PHE A 54 -9.32 10.04 17.08
C PHE A 54 -9.15 11.48 16.60
N ALA A 55 -8.13 11.73 15.79
CA ALA A 55 -7.83 13.07 15.25
C ALA A 55 -8.69 13.43 14.04
N GLY A 56 -9.31 12.44 13.40
CA GLY A 56 -10.15 12.63 12.22
C GLY A 56 -10.70 11.31 11.69
N ARG A 57 -11.10 11.30 10.41
CA ARG A 57 -11.49 10.11 9.67
C ARG A 57 -10.95 10.15 8.25
N ASP A 58 -10.63 8.97 7.73
CA ASP A 58 -10.15 8.80 6.37
C ASP A 58 -10.95 7.71 5.63
N GLU A 59 -11.72 8.13 4.62
CA GLU A 59 -12.49 7.23 3.77
C GLU A 59 -11.64 6.50 2.71
N ALA A 60 -10.37 6.89 2.54
CA ALA A 60 -9.52 6.33 1.51
C ALA A 60 -9.06 4.90 1.86
N VAL A 61 -8.74 4.14 0.82
CA VAL A 61 -8.08 2.84 0.99
C VAL A 61 -6.67 3.10 1.53
N THR A 62 -6.40 2.57 2.72
CA THR A 62 -5.08 2.66 3.35
C THR A 62 -4.21 1.49 2.93
N ILE A 63 -4.80 0.29 2.91
CA ILE A 63 -4.13 -0.94 2.52
C ILE A 63 -4.91 -1.58 1.37
N PHE A 64 -4.23 -1.82 0.25
CA PHE A 64 -4.75 -2.60 -0.87
C PHE A 64 -3.86 -3.82 -1.09
N VAL A 65 -4.47 -5.00 -1.14
CA VAL A 65 -3.83 -6.27 -1.45
C VAL A 65 -4.58 -6.90 -2.61
N GLY A 66 -3.94 -7.03 -3.78
CA GLY A 66 -4.62 -7.57 -4.97
C GLY A 66 -4.97 -9.06 -4.86
N ARG A 67 -4.24 -9.81 -4.02
CA ARG A 67 -4.45 -11.25 -3.78
C ARG A 67 -4.71 -11.51 -2.30
N ASP A 68 -4.02 -12.48 -1.70
CA ASP A 68 -4.31 -12.90 -0.33
C ASP A 68 -3.58 -12.02 0.69
N PHE A 69 -4.25 -11.75 1.80
CA PHE A 69 -3.67 -11.13 2.98
C PHE A 69 -3.63 -12.12 4.14
N ARG A 70 -2.42 -12.53 4.53
CA ARG A 70 -2.13 -13.46 5.62
C ARG A 70 -1.58 -12.72 6.84
N VAL A 71 -2.29 -12.79 7.96
CA VAL A 71 -1.83 -12.29 9.27
C VAL A 71 -1.18 -13.45 10.03
N ARG A 72 0.09 -13.28 10.42
CA ARG A 72 0.98 -14.29 11.00
C ARG A 72 1.77 -13.73 12.17
N GLY A 73 2.47 -14.61 12.87
CA GLY A 73 3.36 -14.29 13.99
C GLY A 73 2.65 -13.40 15.01
N GLY A 74 3.38 -12.39 15.49
CA GLY A 74 2.85 -11.42 16.45
C GLY A 74 2.25 -10.16 15.83
N ALA A 75 1.83 -10.15 14.56
CA ALA A 75 1.24 -8.98 13.91
C ALA A 75 0.00 -8.49 14.65
N ALA A 76 -0.07 -7.21 15.00
CA ALA A 76 -1.09 -6.69 15.91
C ALA A 76 -2.25 -6.02 15.19
N GLU A 77 -1.98 -5.18 14.19
CA GLU A 77 -3.05 -4.32 13.67
C GLU A 77 -2.81 -3.71 12.28
N ALA A 78 -3.90 -3.29 11.65
CA ALA A 78 -3.91 -2.52 10.41
C ALA A 78 -4.94 -1.39 10.49
N GLU A 79 -4.45 -0.16 10.54
CA GLU A 79 -5.28 1.04 10.58
C GLU A 79 -5.84 1.42 9.21
N GLY A 80 -7.03 2.02 9.21
CA GLY A 80 -7.66 2.51 7.98
C GLY A 80 -8.45 1.44 7.23
N ARG A 81 -8.93 1.78 6.03
CA ARG A 81 -9.69 0.84 5.21
C ARG A 81 -8.73 -0.15 4.53
N VAL A 82 -8.96 -1.44 4.77
CA VAL A 82 -8.22 -2.55 4.19
C VAL A 82 -9.06 -3.23 3.11
N VAL A 83 -8.49 -3.35 1.90
CA VAL A 83 -9.14 -3.98 0.75
C VAL A 83 -8.27 -5.14 0.26
N VAL A 84 -8.86 -6.33 0.16
CA VAL A 84 -8.18 -7.57 -0.22
C VAL A 84 -8.92 -8.21 -1.40
N GLY A 85 -8.26 -8.41 -2.54
CA GLY A 85 -8.87 -9.03 -3.72
C GLY A 85 -9.09 -10.52 -3.55
N GLY A 86 -8.22 -11.20 -2.81
CA GLY A 86 -8.33 -12.62 -2.46
C GLY A 86 -8.89 -12.83 -1.05
N THR A 87 -8.31 -13.81 -0.37
CA THR A 87 -8.70 -14.19 1.00
C THR A 87 -8.00 -13.35 2.06
N PHE A 88 -8.69 -13.08 3.16
CA PHE A 88 -8.08 -12.61 4.40
C PHE A 88 -7.99 -13.80 5.37
N ASP A 89 -6.79 -14.10 5.84
CA ASP A 89 -6.54 -15.26 6.69
C ASP A 89 -5.66 -14.88 7.89
N GLN A 90 -6.23 -14.97 9.08
CA GLN A 90 -5.56 -14.73 10.35
C GLN A 90 -5.28 -16.06 11.06
N ALA A 91 -3.99 -16.38 11.14
CA ALA A 91 -3.48 -17.56 11.82
C ALA A 91 -2.16 -17.20 12.51
N LYS A 92 -2.28 -16.53 13.65
CA LYS A 92 -1.14 -16.04 14.44
C LYS A 92 -0.54 -17.13 15.30
N GLU A 93 0.78 -17.23 15.35
CA GLU A 93 1.49 -18.23 16.14
C GLU A 93 2.05 -17.68 17.45
N THR A 94 2.20 -16.37 17.58
CA THR A 94 2.80 -15.70 18.75
C THR A 94 2.10 -14.37 19.07
N GLY A 95 2.40 -13.79 20.25
CA GLY A 95 1.80 -12.52 20.68
C GLY A 95 0.32 -12.64 21.07
N SER A 96 -0.41 -11.52 21.00
CA SER A 96 -1.85 -11.49 21.28
C SER A 96 -2.63 -12.35 20.27
N ALA A 97 -3.69 -13.02 20.70
CA ALA A 97 -4.61 -13.74 19.81
C ALA A 97 -5.55 -12.81 19.01
N VAL A 98 -5.42 -11.49 19.18
CA VAL A 98 -6.24 -10.45 18.54
C VAL A 98 -5.50 -9.84 17.36
N TYR A 99 -6.23 -9.50 16.29
CA TYR A 99 -5.79 -8.58 15.25
C TYR A 99 -6.83 -7.45 15.09
N ASN A 100 -6.41 -6.19 15.12
CA ASN A 100 -7.33 -5.07 14.88
C ASN A 100 -7.29 -4.63 13.42
N VAL A 101 -8.46 -4.31 12.85
CA VAL A 101 -8.59 -3.72 11.51
C VAL A 101 -9.46 -2.46 11.54
N GLY A 102 -9.05 -1.42 10.83
CA GLY A 102 -9.74 -0.13 10.79
C GLY A 102 -9.35 0.78 11.95
N VAL A 103 -9.76 0.40 13.17
CA VAL A 103 -9.39 1.08 14.41
C VAL A 103 -8.29 0.30 15.11
N VAL A 104 -7.20 0.98 15.48
CA VAL A 104 -6.00 0.37 16.06
C VAL A 104 -5.66 0.95 17.43
N GLY A 105 -4.86 0.23 18.23
CA GLY A 105 -4.41 0.67 19.54
C GLY A 105 -3.46 1.86 19.47
N ALA A 106 -2.48 1.82 18.57
CA ALA A 106 -1.59 2.92 18.26
C ALA A 106 -1.45 3.12 16.74
N GLY A 107 -1.46 4.37 16.30
CA GLY A 107 -1.39 4.72 14.88
C GLY A 107 -1.57 6.21 14.67
N SER A 108 -2.02 6.62 13.49
CA SER A 108 -2.40 8.02 13.26
C SER A 108 -3.68 8.40 14.00
N ARG A 109 -4.46 7.41 14.46
CA ARG A 109 -5.78 7.59 15.09
C ARG A 109 -6.75 8.28 14.14
N VAL A 110 -6.67 7.93 12.85
CA VAL A 110 -7.53 8.42 11.77
C VAL A 110 -8.21 7.23 11.06
N PRO A 111 -9.11 6.51 11.75
CA PRO A 111 -9.78 5.34 11.19
C PRO A 111 -10.79 5.74 10.10
N PRO A 112 -11.36 4.77 9.36
CA PRO A 112 -12.49 5.06 8.47
C PRO A 112 -13.71 5.55 9.24
N PRO A 113 -14.65 6.27 8.60
CA PRO A 113 -15.90 6.66 9.25
C PRO A 113 -16.63 5.44 9.85
N GLY A 114 -17.29 5.66 10.99
CA GLY A 114 -18.05 4.59 11.65
C GLY A 114 -19.16 4.05 10.74
N GLY A 115 -19.34 2.73 10.76
CA GLY A 115 -20.28 2.02 9.88
C GLY A 115 -19.86 1.92 8.42
N SER A 116 -18.68 2.44 8.05
CA SER A 116 -18.09 2.20 6.72
C SER A 116 -17.24 0.92 6.71
N ASP A 117 -16.83 0.50 5.52
CA ASP A 117 -15.98 -0.68 5.37
C ASP A 117 -14.61 -0.46 6.01
N PHE A 118 -14.29 -1.32 6.98
CA PHE A 118 -12.95 -1.44 7.58
C PHE A 118 -12.15 -2.53 6.88
N LEU A 119 -12.82 -3.63 6.54
CA LEU A 119 -12.25 -4.73 5.75
C LEU A 119 -13.19 -5.07 4.59
N VAL A 120 -12.67 -5.02 3.36
CA VAL A 120 -13.33 -5.54 2.16
C VAL A 120 -12.55 -6.73 1.64
N THR A 121 -13.21 -7.86 1.34
CA THR A 121 -12.56 -9.03 0.73
C THR A 121 -13.30 -9.55 -0.51
N GLY A 122 -12.54 -9.92 -1.54
CA GLY A 122 -13.05 -10.64 -2.72
C GLY A 122 -13.15 -12.16 -2.50
N GLY A 123 -12.53 -12.69 -1.44
CA GLY A 123 -12.58 -14.08 -1.03
C GLY A 123 -13.14 -14.28 0.37
N ALA A 124 -12.72 -15.37 1.01
CA ALA A 124 -13.10 -15.72 2.38
C ALA A 124 -12.39 -14.87 3.43
N VAL A 125 -13.01 -14.77 4.60
CA VAL A 125 -12.39 -14.27 5.84
C VAL A 125 -12.26 -15.45 6.81
N THR A 126 -11.04 -15.84 7.14
CA THR A 126 -10.76 -16.95 8.05
C THR A 126 -9.96 -16.48 9.25
N VAL A 127 -10.47 -16.76 10.45
CA VAL A 127 -9.78 -16.50 11.72
C VAL A 127 -9.60 -17.84 12.43
N ALA A 128 -8.35 -18.18 12.72
CA ALA A 128 -7.98 -19.43 13.38
C ALA A 128 -8.64 -19.59 14.77
N THR A 129 -8.85 -20.83 15.19
CA THR A 129 -9.45 -21.16 16.48
C THR A 129 -8.70 -20.50 17.64
N GLY A 130 -9.44 -19.90 18.58
CA GLY A 130 -8.88 -19.20 19.73
C GLY A 130 -8.38 -17.78 19.43
N GLN A 131 -8.49 -17.32 18.18
CA GLN A 131 -8.11 -15.97 17.75
C GLN A 131 -9.34 -15.12 17.43
N ARG A 132 -9.14 -13.79 17.39
CA ARG A 132 -10.19 -12.81 17.09
C ARG A 132 -9.70 -11.75 16.11
N LEU A 133 -10.56 -11.41 15.15
CA LEU A 133 -10.42 -10.21 14.32
C LEU A 133 -11.35 -9.14 14.89
N LEU A 134 -10.82 -7.98 15.26
CA LEU A 134 -11.60 -6.87 15.79
C LEU A 134 -11.77 -5.79 14.72
N ALA A 135 -13.03 -5.54 14.34
CA ALA A 135 -13.42 -4.48 13.40
C ALA A 135 -14.51 -3.58 14.01
N ASP A 136 -14.44 -3.36 15.33
CA ASP A 136 -15.46 -2.64 16.09
C ASP A 136 -15.73 -1.24 15.53
N GLY A 137 -17.02 -0.93 15.35
CA GLY A 137 -17.46 0.34 14.77
C GLY A 137 -17.41 0.39 13.24
N GLY A 138 -16.94 -0.65 12.55
CA GLY A 138 -16.90 -0.75 11.10
C GLY A 138 -17.62 -1.97 10.53
N VAL A 139 -17.48 -2.14 9.22
CA VAL A 139 -18.05 -3.26 8.45
C VAL A 139 -16.94 -4.19 7.96
N VAL A 140 -17.19 -5.49 8.08
CA VAL A 140 -16.44 -6.55 7.39
C VAL A 140 -17.27 -6.99 6.19
N HIS A 141 -16.93 -6.48 5.01
CA HIS A 141 -17.66 -6.68 3.76
C HIS A 141 -16.95 -7.73 2.90
N HIS A 142 -17.54 -8.90 2.72
CA HIS A 142 -16.82 -10.03 2.14
C HIS A 142 -17.64 -10.81 1.11
N ALA A 143 -16.97 -11.26 0.05
CA ALA A 143 -17.60 -12.04 -1.02
C ALA A 143 -17.61 -13.56 -0.78
N GLY A 144 -16.66 -14.07 0.00
CA GLY A 144 -16.58 -15.48 0.41
C GLY A 144 -17.20 -15.74 1.79
N PRO A 145 -17.08 -16.96 2.33
CA PRO A 145 -17.53 -17.26 3.69
C PRO A 145 -16.67 -16.55 4.75
N LEU A 146 -17.28 -16.26 5.89
CA LEU A 146 -16.59 -15.81 7.10
C LEU A 146 -16.60 -16.93 8.15
N THR A 147 -15.43 -17.27 8.67
CA THR A 147 -15.25 -18.32 9.70
C THR A 147 -14.33 -17.85 10.81
N GLY A 148 -14.65 -18.23 12.05
CA GLY A 148 -13.88 -17.85 13.24
C GLY A 148 -14.57 -16.73 14.04
N GLN A 149 -13.84 -16.09 14.96
CA GLN A 149 -14.39 -15.01 15.78
C GLN A 149 -14.05 -13.65 15.19
N VAL A 150 -15.08 -12.88 14.83
CA VAL A 150 -14.97 -11.55 14.24
C VAL A 150 -15.93 -10.61 14.96
N THR A 151 -15.50 -9.38 15.25
CA THR A 151 -16.38 -8.30 15.71
C THR A 151 -16.57 -7.24 14.62
N GLY A 152 -17.49 -6.29 14.84
CA GLY A 152 -17.95 -5.36 13.81
C GLY A 152 -19.22 -5.85 13.11
N THR A 153 -19.63 -5.13 12.06
CA THR A 153 -20.81 -5.49 11.28
C THR A 153 -20.43 -6.49 10.19
N ASP A 154 -20.92 -7.71 10.29
CA ASP A 154 -20.81 -8.74 9.26
C ASP A 154 -21.71 -8.39 8.05
N ARG A 155 -21.11 -8.28 6.86
CA ARG A 155 -21.81 -7.97 5.60
C ARG A 155 -21.35 -8.91 4.48
N PRO A 156 -21.98 -10.08 4.32
CA PRO A 156 -21.73 -10.95 3.17
C PRO A 156 -22.33 -10.35 1.90
N ASP A 157 -21.53 -10.25 0.85
CA ASP A 157 -21.95 -9.76 -0.47
C ASP A 157 -21.00 -10.30 -1.55
N PRO A 158 -21.48 -11.14 -2.49
CA PRO A 158 -20.64 -11.71 -3.54
C PRO A 158 -20.02 -10.67 -4.49
N ARG A 159 -20.45 -9.40 -4.41
CA ARG A 159 -19.89 -8.27 -5.16
C ARG A 159 -19.10 -7.28 -4.30
N ALA A 160 -18.73 -7.63 -3.06
CA ALA A 160 -17.98 -6.76 -2.15
C ALA A 160 -16.75 -6.12 -2.81
N PHE A 161 -15.96 -6.91 -3.54
CA PHE A 161 -14.75 -6.43 -4.20
C PHE A 161 -14.96 -5.78 -5.58
N ALA A 162 -16.18 -5.84 -6.14
CA ALA A 162 -16.44 -5.34 -7.50
C ALA A 162 -15.99 -3.88 -7.74
N PRO A 163 -16.13 -2.93 -6.78
CA PRO A 163 -15.62 -1.57 -6.95
C PRO A 163 -14.09 -1.46 -7.14
N TYR A 164 -13.34 -2.50 -6.77
CA TYR A 164 -11.87 -2.50 -6.72
C TYR A 164 -11.22 -3.40 -7.79
N ALA A 165 -12.00 -4.08 -8.63
CA ALA A 165 -11.50 -5.09 -9.56
C ALA A 165 -10.43 -4.58 -10.56
N GLY A 166 -10.45 -3.30 -10.91
CA GLY A 166 -9.46 -2.68 -11.81
C GLY A 166 -8.19 -2.15 -11.13
N VAL A 167 -8.22 -1.95 -9.81
CA VAL A 167 -7.19 -1.21 -9.07
C VAL A 167 -5.81 -1.88 -9.19
N ALA A 168 -5.74 -3.21 -9.12
CA ALA A 168 -4.47 -3.93 -9.23
C ALA A 168 -3.79 -3.71 -10.60
N ALA A 169 -4.55 -3.68 -11.68
CA ALA A 169 -4.02 -3.44 -13.03
C ALA A 169 -3.53 -2.00 -13.19
N GLU A 170 -4.26 -1.02 -12.65
CA GLU A 170 -3.85 0.39 -12.64
C GLU A 170 -2.56 0.60 -11.85
N LEU A 171 -2.48 0.02 -10.64
CA LEU A 171 -1.27 0.08 -9.80
C LEU A 171 -0.07 -0.61 -10.44
N THR A 172 -0.27 -1.75 -11.12
CA THR A 172 0.78 -2.43 -11.89
C THR A 172 1.32 -1.53 -13.00
N GLY A 173 0.41 -0.93 -13.79
CA GLY A 173 0.77 -0.04 -14.89
C GLY A 173 1.50 1.21 -14.42
N ALA A 174 1.00 1.84 -13.35
CA ALA A 174 1.60 3.01 -12.72
C ALA A 174 2.98 2.69 -12.15
N SER A 175 3.12 1.62 -11.38
CA SER A 175 4.38 1.19 -10.76
C SER A 175 5.50 1.00 -11.79
N ARG A 176 5.23 0.29 -12.88
CA ARG A 176 6.18 0.11 -14.00
C ARG A 176 6.47 1.40 -14.75
N CYS A 177 5.52 2.33 -14.79
CA CYS A 177 5.72 3.64 -15.39
C CYS A 177 6.63 4.53 -14.53
N TYR A 178 6.41 4.58 -13.22
CA TYR A 178 7.25 5.31 -12.28
C TYR A 178 8.72 4.85 -12.33
N ALA A 179 8.93 3.55 -12.56
CA ALA A 179 10.27 2.97 -12.73
C ALA A 179 11.03 3.46 -13.96
N ARG A 180 10.35 4.04 -14.96
CA ARG A 180 10.97 4.62 -16.16
C ARG A 180 11.32 6.10 -16.03
N ALA A 181 10.92 6.75 -14.93
CA ALA A 181 11.23 8.15 -14.70
C ALA A 181 12.75 8.35 -14.61
N ALA A 182 13.25 9.44 -15.20
CA ALA A 182 14.66 9.77 -15.11
C ALA A 182 15.05 10.04 -13.65
N ALA A 183 16.17 9.46 -13.21
CA ALA A 183 16.69 9.71 -11.87
C ALA A 183 17.13 11.17 -11.72
N THR A 184 16.74 11.81 -10.63
CA THR A 184 17.18 13.15 -10.22
C THR A 184 18.08 13.08 -8.98
N GLY A 185 18.44 11.87 -8.55
CA GLY A 185 19.29 11.65 -7.39
C GLY A 185 20.03 10.33 -7.49
N THR A 186 20.89 10.10 -6.51
CA THR A 186 21.69 8.88 -6.38
C THR A 186 21.44 8.20 -5.04
N ALA A 187 21.57 6.87 -5.00
CA ALA A 187 21.46 6.08 -3.79
C ALA A 187 22.76 5.29 -3.59
N VAL A 188 23.34 5.37 -2.39
CA VAL A 188 24.58 4.67 -2.04
C VAL A 188 24.39 3.91 -0.75
N ASN A 189 24.51 2.59 -0.79
CA ASN A 189 24.63 1.77 0.41
C ASN A 189 26.05 1.91 0.98
N GLN A 190 26.16 2.47 2.19
CA GLN A 190 27.41 2.73 2.91
C GLN A 190 27.72 1.64 3.95
N GLY A 191 27.04 0.49 3.86
CA GLY A 191 27.22 -0.67 4.75
C GLY A 191 26.48 -0.57 6.08
N TYR A 192 26.28 0.63 6.64
CA TYR A 192 25.50 0.87 7.86
C TYR A 192 24.29 1.77 7.62
N ARG A 193 24.18 2.37 6.44
CA ARG A 193 23.02 3.14 5.98
C ARG A 193 22.97 3.17 4.46
N THR A 194 21.79 3.38 3.89
CA THR A 194 21.64 3.89 2.52
C THR A 194 21.43 5.39 2.56
N LEU A 195 22.29 6.13 1.87
CA LEU A 195 22.17 7.57 1.68
C LEU A 195 21.58 7.84 0.29
N PHE A 196 20.44 8.52 0.27
CA PHE A 196 19.82 9.08 -0.93
C PHE A 196 20.19 10.56 -1.05
N THR A 197 20.81 10.95 -2.16
CA THR A 197 21.19 12.34 -2.43
C THR A 197 20.44 12.85 -3.65
N GLY A 198 19.48 13.74 -3.43
CA GLY A 198 18.73 14.43 -4.47
C GLY A 198 19.53 15.55 -5.14
N ASP A 199 18.98 16.12 -6.21
CA ASP A 199 19.61 17.22 -6.97
C ASP A 199 19.48 18.60 -6.31
N GLY A 200 18.75 18.69 -5.19
CA GLY A 200 18.51 19.94 -4.47
C GLY A 200 17.58 20.94 -5.16
N THR A 201 16.93 20.58 -6.28
CA THR A 201 16.12 21.52 -7.06
C THR A 201 14.80 20.95 -7.59
N SER A 202 14.74 19.67 -7.96
CA SER A 202 13.53 19.07 -8.53
C SER A 202 12.42 18.88 -7.50
N ALA A 203 11.18 19.21 -7.88
CA ALA A 203 9.99 18.98 -7.07
C ALA A 203 9.66 17.49 -6.89
N LEU A 204 10.15 16.64 -7.80
CA LEU A 204 10.13 15.19 -7.69
C LEU A 204 11.56 14.68 -7.66
N GLN A 205 11.95 14.03 -6.57
CA GLN A 205 13.23 13.37 -6.37
C GLN A 205 13.10 11.88 -6.71
N VAL A 206 13.70 11.46 -7.83
CA VAL A 206 13.64 10.07 -8.32
C VAL A 206 14.96 9.35 -8.08
N PHE A 207 14.89 8.20 -7.43
CA PHE A 207 16.00 7.30 -7.18
C PHE A 207 15.72 5.94 -7.81
N THR A 208 16.70 5.36 -8.49
CA THR A 208 16.65 3.96 -8.95
C THR A 208 17.68 3.14 -8.19
N VAL A 209 17.24 2.05 -7.59
CA VAL A 209 18.03 1.21 -6.68
C VAL A 209 17.93 -0.25 -7.12
N ASP A 210 19.08 -0.88 -7.35
CA ASP A 210 19.20 -2.27 -7.79
C ASP A 210 19.86 -3.19 -6.74
N PHE A 211 19.90 -2.73 -5.49
CA PHE A 211 20.45 -3.45 -4.34
C PHE A 211 19.47 -3.45 -3.16
N ASP A 212 19.68 -4.36 -2.21
CA ASP A 212 18.91 -4.41 -0.98
C ASP A 212 19.34 -3.32 0.01
N LEU A 213 18.36 -2.75 0.70
CA LEU A 213 18.61 -1.79 1.78
C LEU A 213 18.83 -2.58 3.08
N THR A 214 19.95 -3.28 3.17
CA THR A 214 20.36 -4.05 4.37
C THR A 214 21.86 -3.85 4.68
N SER A 215 22.25 -4.14 5.93
CA SER A 215 23.63 -4.22 6.40
C SER A 215 24.02 -5.69 6.64
N GLY A 216 24.62 -6.34 5.64
CA GLY A 216 24.97 -7.78 5.74
C GLY A 216 23.76 -8.68 6.06
N GLY A 217 22.56 -8.32 5.56
CA GLY A 217 21.30 -8.97 5.89
C GLY A 217 20.58 -8.43 7.13
N GLY A 218 21.23 -7.59 7.92
CA GLY A 218 20.65 -6.88 9.07
C GLY A 218 20.05 -5.52 8.72
N ALA A 219 19.46 -4.88 9.72
CA ALA A 219 18.89 -3.54 9.57
C ALA A 219 19.98 -2.46 9.38
N GLN A 220 19.67 -1.43 8.59
CA GLN A 220 20.54 -0.27 8.39
C GLN A 220 19.79 1.07 8.46
N GLY A 221 20.53 2.17 8.50
CA GLY A 221 19.92 3.50 8.42
C GLY A 221 19.41 3.85 7.03
N ILE A 222 18.39 4.71 6.96
CA ILE A 222 17.94 5.38 5.75
C ILE A 222 18.09 6.88 5.96
N ALA A 223 18.73 7.56 5.02
CA ALA A 223 18.93 9.01 5.09
C ALA A 223 18.71 9.65 3.72
N PHE A 224 18.14 10.86 3.73
CA PHE A 224 17.96 11.70 2.56
C PHE A 224 18.75 13.00 2.73
N GLN A 225 19.37 13.47 1.66
CA GLN A 225 20.10 14.73 1.59
C GLN A 225 19.78 15.41 0.26
N GLY A 226 19.74 16.74 0.24
CA GLY A 226 19.49 17.48 -1.01
C GLY A 226 18.09 17.23 -1.57
N VAL A 227 17.11 16.94 -0.70
CA VAL A 227 15.69 16.89 -1.06
C VAL A 227 15.10 18.25 -0.69
N PRO A 228 14.56 19.03 -1.64
CA PRO A 228 13.89 20.30 -1.34
C PRO A 228 12.68 20.10 -0.42
N ASP A 229 12.38 21.10 0.40
CA ASP A 229 11.19 21.09 1.24
C ASP A 229 9.92 20.92 0.38
N GLY A 230 9.04 20.02 0.81
CA GLY A 230 7.81 19.70 0.10
C GLY A 230 8.01 18.90 -1.19
N ALA A 231 9.23 18.51 -1.58
CA ALA A 231 9.42 17.64 -2.74
C ALA A 231 8.82 16.24 -2.52
N THR A 232 8.29 15.65 -3.59
CA THR A 232 7.96 14.23 -3.63
C THR A 232 9.23 13.41 -3.74
N VAL A 233 9.31 12.28 -3.06
CA VAL A 233 10.41 11.33 -3.19
C VAL A 233 9.86 10.01 -3.74
N LEU A 234 10.40 9.56 -4.88
CA LEU A 234 10.10 8.29 -5.50
C LEU A 234 11.37 7.42 -5.49
N VAL A 235 11.34 6.30 -4.76
CA VAL A 235 12.42 5.32 -4.75
C VAL A 235 11.96 4.07 -5.50
N ASN A 236 12.52 3.83 -6.69
CA ASN A 236 12.28 2.64 -7.48
C ASN A 236 13.29 1.55 -7.13
N LEU A 237 12.85 0.49 -6.46
CA LEU A 237 13.67 -0.71 -6.19
C LEU A 237 13.43 -1.74 -7.30
N VAL A 238 14.32 -1.79 -8.28
CA VAL A 238 14.20 -2.61 -9.49
C VAL A 238 14.86 -3.98 -9.31
N GLY A 239 14.30 -5.05 -9.87
CA GLY A 239 14.83 -6.42 -9.78
C GLY A 239 13.82 -7.43 -9.24
N ASP A 240 14.15 -8.73 -9.33
CA ASP A 240 13.20 -9.82 -9.08
C ASP A 240 12.86 -10.03 -7.59
N ALA A 241 13.74 -9.62 -6.69
CA ALA A 241 13.52 -9.66 -5.25
C ALA A 241 14.22 -8.50 -4.55
N ARG A 242 13.57 -7.94 -3.52
CA ARG A 242 14.11 -6.79 -2.78
C ARG A 242 13.81 -6.86 -1.29
N SER A 243 14.81 -6.51 -0.49
CA SER A 243 14.69 -6.40 0.95
C SER A 243 15.03 -5.00 1.44
N ILE A 244 14.19 -4.46 2.32
CA ILE A 244 14.51 -3.30 3.15
C ILE A 244 14.48 -3.77 4.60
N ALA A 245 15.64 -3.70 5.27
CA ALA A 245 15.72 -3.87 6.71
C ALA A 245 16.24 -2.57 7.33
N THR A 246 15.45 -1.93 8.19
CA THR A 246 15.81 -0.60 8.70
C THR A 246 15.50 -0.42 10.18
N TYR A 247 16.36 0.35 10.85
CA TYR A 247 16.11 0.87 12.20
C TYR A 247 15.67 2.34 12.18
N SER A 248 15.49 2.93 10.99
CA SER A 248 15.13 4.34 10.83
C SER A 248 13.64 4.59 10.95
N GLY A 249 13.34 5.83 11.37
CA GLY A 249 11.99 6.31 11.61
C GLY A 249 11.58 6.07 13.06
N GLU A 250 10.77 6.99 13.56
CA GLU A 250 10.45 7.08 14.98
C GLU A 250 8.93 7.32 15.16
N LEU A 251 8.42 7.12 16.38
CA LEU A 251 7.00 7.36 16.67
C LEU A 251 6.67 8.86 16.71
N THR A 252 7.63 9.67 17.15
CA THR A 252 7.53 11.12 17.18
C THR A 252 7.80 11.72 15.80
N ASP A 253 7.26 12.87 15.45
CA ASP A 253 7.55 13.50 14.15
C ASP A 253 8.72 14.49 14.21
N GLY A 254 9.77 14.15 14.95
CA GLY A 254 10.96 15.00 15.10
C GLY A 254 12.04 14.76 14.05
N GLY A 255 12.08 13.54 13.49
CA GLY A 255 13.13 13.10 12.58
C GLY A 255 12.94 13.53 11.12
N PRO A 256 14.03 13.75 10.37
CA PRO A 256 13.97 14.14 8.95
C PRO A 256 13.36 13.06 8.05
N PHE A 257 13.37 11.78 8.47
CA PHE A 257 12.71 10.71 7.71
C PHE A 257 11.18 10.76 7.86
N ASN A 258 10.67 11.06 9.06
CA ASN A 258 9.24 11.24 9.32
C ASN A 258 8.66 12.43 8.52
N ALA A 259 9.44 13.50 8.33
CA ALA A 259 9.04 14.66 7.53
C ALA A 259 8.72 14.32 6.06
N LEU A 260 9.22 13.19 5.55
CA LEU A 260 8.95 12.72 4.19
C LEU A 260 7.74 11.79 4.09
N ARG A 261 7.15 11.35 5.21
CA ARG A 261 6.15 10.26 5.26
C ARG A 261 5.04 10.40 4.22
N GLU A 262 4.44 11.58 4.11
CA GLU A 262 3.30 11.79 3.22
C GLU A 262 3.69 12.02 1.75
N ARG A 263 4.98 12.14 1.45
CA ARG A 263 5.52 12.47 0.12
C ARG A 263 6.55 11.46 -0.39
N LEU A 264 6.81 10.39 0.36
CA LEU A 264 7.73 9.32 0.00
C LEU A 264 6.96 8.11 -0.52
N LEU A 265 7.32 7.62 -1.70
CA LEU A 265 6.84 6.37 -2.28
C LEU A 265 8.01 5.41 -2.52
N TRP A 266 7.93 4.23 -1.90
CA TRP A 266 8.77 3.07 -2.16
C TRP A 266 8.10 2.19 -3.22
N ASN A 267 8.64 2.20 -4.44
CA ASN A 267 8.06 1.52 -5.59
C ASN A 267 8.87 0.28 -5.98
N PHE A 268 8.21 -0.88 -6.04
CA PHE A 268 8.77 -2.17 -6.43
C PHE A 268 8.05 -2.66 -7.70
N PRO A 269 8.52 -2.27 -8.89
CA PRO A 269 7.78 -2.48 -10.14
C PRO A 269 7.59 -3.95 -10.52
N ASP A 270 8.65 -4.74 -10.36
CA ASP A 270 8.70 -6.10 -10.91
C ASP A 270 9.06 -7.18 -9.88
N ALA A 271 9.34 -6.80 -8.63
CA ALA A 271 9.77 -7.74 -7.59
C ALA A 271 8.73 -8.82 -7.30
N ALA A 272 9.08 -10.08 -7.50
CA ALA A 272 8.28 -11.25 -7.15
C ALA A 272 8.32 -11.55 -5.64
N ALA A 273 9.33 -11.04 -4.93
CA ALA A 273 9.41 -11.12 -3.48
C ALA A 273 9.89 -9.79 -2.88
N VAL A 274 9.14 -9.28 -1.90
CA VAL A 274 9.52 -8.07 -1.15
C VAL A 274 9.54 -8.40 0.33
N THR A 275 10.60 -8.02 1.05
CA THR A 275 10.66 -8.12 2.51
C THR A 275 10.91 -6.76 3.12
N LEU A 276 10.05 -6.34 4.03
CA LEU A 276 10.21 -5.12 4.83
C LEU A 276 10.34 -5.51 6.31
N GLY A 277 11.50 -5.24 6.89
CA GLY A 277 11.83 -5.65 8.26
C GLY A 277 12.73 -4.67 8.99
N GLY A 278 13.21 -5.08 10.16
CA GLY A 278 14.01 -4.26 11.07
C GLY A 278 13.23 -3.81 12.30
N SER A 279 13.66 -2.72 12.92
CA SER A 279 13.17 -2.24 14.22
C SER A 279 12.64 -0.80 14.20
N GLY A 280 12.69 -0.12 13.05
CA GLY A 280 12.25 1.27 12.91
C GLY A 280 10.75 1.40 12.69
N GLN A 281 10.22 2.60 12.94
CA GLN A 281 8.88 3.00 12.51
C GLN A 281 8.99 3.44 11.05
N PHE A 282 8.74 2.53 10.11
CA PHE A 282 8.98 2.77 8.70
C PHE A 282 8.10 3.89 8.15
N GLN A 283 8.68 4.79 7.36
CA GLN A 283 7.99 5.97 6.84
C GLN A 283 7.85 5.89 5.32
N GLY A 284 6.73 6.41 4.82
CA GLY A 284 6.46 6.49 3.39
C GLY A 284 5.46 5.42 2.94
N SER A 285 4.83 5.71 1.80
CA SER A 285 3.92 4.78 1.15
C SER A 285 4.69 3.71 0.38
N VAL A 286 4.09 2.53 0.24
CA VAL A 286 4.67 1.38 -0.46
C VAL A 286 3.78 0.99 -1.64
N LEU A 287 4.38 0.76 -2.79
CA LEU A 287 3.72 0.22 -3.98
C LEU A 287 4.51 -0.99 -4.52
N VAL A 288 3.93 -2.18 -4.44
CA VAL A 288 4.45 -3.40 -5.09
C VAL A 288 3.60 -3.73 -6.32
N GLY A 289 4.17 -3.46 -7.49
CA GLY A 289 3.49 -3.47 -8.78
C GLY A 289 3.37 -4.83 -9.45
N ASN A 290 4.09 -5.86 -8.97
CA ASN A 290 4.02 -7.20 -9.55
C ASN A 290 2.85 -8.00 -8.92
N PRO A 291 1.83 -8.41 -9.70
CA PRO A 291 0.69 -9.16 -9.18
C PRO A 291 1.02 -10.59 -8.76
N ASP A 292 2.17 -11.14 -9.15
CA ASP A 292 2.66 -12.42 -8.68
C ASP A 292 3.57 -12.28 -7.45
N SER A 293 3.72 -11.07 -6.92
CA SER A 293 4.56 -10.80 -5.75
C SER A 293 3.99 -11.40 -4.47
N THR A 294 4.88 -11.79 -3.57
CA THR A 294 4.58 -11.91 -2.14
C THR A 294 5.40 -10.88 -1.37
N THR A 295 4.71 -10.01 -0.63
CA THR A 295 5.34 -9.05 0.26
C THR A 295 5.22 -9.51 1.71
N VAL A 296 6.34 -9.57 2.42
CA VAL A 296 6.40 -9.89 3.85
C VAL A 296 6.76 -8.63 4.63
N VAL A 297 5.93 -8.26 5.60
CA VAL A 297 6.15 -7.09 6.46
C VAL A 297 6.29 -7.54 7.90
N THR A 298 7.46 -7.32 8.50
CA THR A 298 7.75 -7.64 9.92
C THR A 298 8.21 -6.43 10.73
N LEU A 299 8.09 -5.23 10.16
CA LEU A 299 8.39 -3.96 10.84
C LEU A 299 7.45 -3.75 12.03
N PRO A 300 7.92 -3.16 13.14
CA PRO A 300 7.05 -2.83 14.26
C PRO A 300 6.01 -1.76 13.90
N GLY A 301 6.26 -0.92 12.91
CA GLY A 301 5.25 0.00 12.38
C GLY A 301 5.57 0.41 10.95
N THR A 302 4.51 0.57 10.14
CA THR A 302 4.57 1.02 8.75
C THR A 302 3.61 2.19 8.56
N ALA A 303 4.16 3.40 8.50
CA ALA A 303 3.42 4.65 8.47
C ALA A 303 3.35 5.22 7.03
N GLY A 304 2.18 5.10 6.40
CA GLY A 304 1.94 5.49 5.02
C GLY A 304 0.73 4.77 4.42
N ARG A 305 0.61 4.80 3.08
CA ARG A 305 -0.24 3.87 2.33
C ARG A 305 0.50 2.60 2.02
N PHE A 306 -0.20 1.47 1.94
CA PHE A 306 0.40 0.20 1.57
C PHE A 306 -0.37 -0.48 0.46
N PHE A 307 0.20 -0.50 -0.73
CA PHE A 307 -0.42 -1.08 -1.91
C PHE A 307 0.45 -2.19 -2.48
N THR A 308 -0.09 -3.41 -2.52
CA THR A 308 0.50 -4.52 -3.27
C THR A 308 -0.53 -5.08 -4.21
N THR A 309 -0.15 -5.29 -5.46
CA THR A 309 -0.99 -5.96 -6.47
C THR A 309 -0.96 -7.48 -6.29
N GLY A 310 0.01 -7.99 -5.54
CA GLY A 310 0.17 -9.40 -5.18
C GLY A 310 -0.40 -9.73 -3.80
N SER A 311 0.25 -10.69 -3.12
CA SER A 311 -0.12 -11.13 -1.77
C SER A 311 0.66 -10.40 -0.69
N LEU A 312 0.08 -10.29 0.50
CA LEU A 312 0.70 -9.72 1.70
C LEU A 312 0.76 -10.77 2.81
N VAL A 313 1.92 -10.90 3.45
CA VAL A 313 2.09 -11.57 4.74
C VAL A 313 2.49 -10.50 5.75
N HIS A 314 1.66 -10.27 6.76
CA HIS A 314 1.97 -9.36 7.85
C HIS A 314 2.33 -10.16 9.11
N GLY A 315 3.52 -9.93 9.60
CA GLY A 315 4.12 -10.60 10.75
C GLY A 315 5.06 -11.75 10.38
N GLY A 316 5.72 -12.27 11.42
CA GLY A 316 6.72 -13.33 11.32
C GLY A 316 7.18 -13.79 12.70
N PRO A 317 8.08 -14.80 12.77
CA PRO A 317 8.41 -15.47 14.03
C PRO A 317 9.28 -14.65 14.99
N ALA A 318 9.97 -13.62 14.51
CA ALA A 318 11.04 -12.97 15.25
C ALA A 318 10.60 -11.80 16.17
N ASN A 319 9.41 -11.23 15.97
CA ASN A 319 8.93 -10.04 16.67
C ASN A 319 7.41 -10.09 16.93
N SER A 320 6.90 -9.29 17.86
CA SER A 320 5.45 -9.04 18.06
C SER A 320 5.12 -7.54 18.02
N GLY A 321 3.85 -7.21 17.74
CA GLY A 321 3.40 -5.82 17.66
C GLY A 321 3.73 -5.17 16.32
N GLN A 322 3.59 -5.90 15.20
CA GLN A 322 3.72 -5.29 13.87
C GLN A 322 2.41 -4.59 13.48
N GLU A 323 2.53 -3.39 12.94
CA GLU A 323 1.40 -2.48 12.75
C GLU A 323 1.48 -1.75 11.40
N PHE A 324 0.33 -1.45 10.81
CA PHE A 324 0.19 -0.44 9.75
C PHE A 324 -0.54 0.78 10.32
N HIS A 325 0.02 1.96 10.07
CA HIS A 325 -0.55 3.25 10.51
C HIS A 325 -1.02 4.06 9.31
N ALA A 326 -2.23 4.61 9.39
CA ALA A 326 -2.89 5.23 8.24
C ALA A 326 -2.40 6.67 8.03
N TYR A 327 -1.50 6.87 7.07
CA TYR A 327 -1.07 8.20 6.63
C TYR A 327 -1.28 8.38 5.13
N PRO A 328 -1.67 9.58 4.68
CA PRO A 328 -1.93 9.85 3.28
C PRO A 328 -0.62 9.88 2.47
N PHE A 329 -0.76 9.68 1.17
CA PHE A 329 0.24 10.08 0.19
C PHE A 329 -0.28 11.29 -0.58
N THR A 330 0.39 12.43 -0.42
CA THR A 330 0.05 13.72 -1.06
C THR A 330 1.11 14.16 -2.06
N GLY A 331 2.04 13.25 -2.38
CA GLY A 331 3.08 13.47 -3.37
C GLY A 331 2.58 13.45 -4.82
N ASP A 332 3.29 14.20 -5.63
CA ASP A 332 3.16 14.33 -7.07
C ASP A 332 4.09 13.36 -7.80
N LEU A 333 3.54 12.42 -8.56
CA LEU A 333 4.28 11.35 -9.27
C LEU A 333 4.41 11.63 -10.77
N PRO A 334 5.31 10.93 -11.49
CA PRO A 334 5.41 11.04 -12.94
C PRO A 334 4.06 10.77 -13.63
N SER A 335 3.75 11.54 -14.67
CA SER A 335 2.51 11.29 -15.43
C SER A 335 2.59 9.96 -16.15
N CYS A 336 1.61 9.10 -15.86
CA CYS A 336 1.54 7.73 -16.37
C CYS A 336 0.29 7.45 -17.20
N ARG A 337 -0.43 8.50 -17.60
CA ARG A 337 -1.56 8.33 -18.52
C ARG A 337 -1.06 7.78 -19.84
N THR A 338 -1.47 6.56 -20.15
CA THR A 338 -1.48 6.07 -21.53
C THR A 338 -2.27 7.09 -22.33
N THR A 339 -1.64 7.71 -23.32
CA THR A 339 -2.37 8.53 -24.27
C THR A 339 -3.33 7.58 -24.98
N THR A 340 -4.60 7.57 -24.61
CA THR A 340 -5.63 7.01 -25.47
C THR A 340 -5.66 7.94 -26.67
N THR A 341 -4.83 7.66 -27.69
CA THR A 341 -5.02 8.27 -28.99
C THR A 341 -6.38 7.80 -29.45
N THR A 342 -7.40 8.64 -29.28
CA THR A 342 -8.66 8.49 -30.00
C THR A 342 -8.28 8.54 -31.47
N THR A 343 -8.07 7.36 -32.09
CA THR A 343 -8.01 7.26 -33.54
C THR A 343 -9.39 7.67 -34.00
N THR A 344 -9.54 8.93 -34.41
CA THR A 344 -10.71 9.37 -35.15
C THR A 344 -10.71 8.53 -36.43
N THR A 345 -11.45 7.42 -36.44
CA THR A 345 -11.73 6.69 -37.67
C THR A 345 -12.56 7.63 -38.53
N THR A 346 -11.89 8.31 -39.47
CA THR A 346 -12.55 8.94 -40.59
C THR A 346 -13.21 7.81 -41.38
N THR A 347 -14.51 7.59 -41.15
CA THR A 347 -15.33 6.75 -42.01
C THR A 347 -15.37 7.38 -43.40
N THR A 348 -14.48 6.93 -44.28
CA THR A 348 -14.66 7.09 -45.72
C THR A 348 -15.85 6.22 -46.11
N ALA A 349 -16.93 6.84 -46.58
CA ALA A 349 -18.11 6.14 -47.08
C ALA A 349 -17.70 5.19 -48.22
N ALA A 350 -17.92 3.89 -48.02
CA ALA A 350 -17.78 2.90 -49.06
C ALA A 350 -18.94 3.04 -50.08
N PRO A 351 -18.70 2.88 -51.39
CA PRO A 351 -19.75 2.93 -52.39
C PRO A 351 -20.69 1.72 -52.23
N THR A 352 -21.99 2.02 -52.20
CA THR A 352 -23.09 1.06 -52.12
C THR A 352 -23.03 0.07 -53.30
N THR A 353 -22.82 -1.21 -53.01
CA THR A 353 -23.00 -2.29 -54.00
C THR A 353 -24.31 -3.02 -53.71
N THR A 354 -25.10 -3.23 -54.76
CA THR A 354 -26.42 -3.87 -54.76
C THR A 354 -26.32 -5.36 -54.38
N PRO A 355 -27.20 -5.93 -53.54
CA PRO A 355 -27.12 -7.33 -53.16
C PRO A 355 -27.59 -8.23 -54.31
N THR A 356 -26.78 -9.22 -54.68
CA THR A 356 -27.21 -10.37 -55.50
C THR A 356 -27.59 -11.52 -54.56
N ALA A 357 -28.71 -12.19 -54.87
CA ALA A 357 -29.35 -13.22 -54.05
C ALA A 357 -28.45 -14.45 -53.76
N PRO A 358 -28.58 -15.10 -52.59
CA PRO A 358 -27.83 -16.31 -52.28
C PRO A 358 -28.48 -17.56 -52.89
N THR A 359 -27.64 -18.43 -53.44
CA THR A 359 -27.98 -19.79 -53.90
C THR A 359 -27.98 -20.75 -52.69
N PRO A 360 -28.92 -21.71 -52.59
CA PRO A 360 -29.01 -22.59 -51.42
C PRO A 360 -27.93 -23.68 -51.45
N SER A 361 -27.23 -23.87 -50.33
CA SER A 361 -26.27 -24.96 -50.12
C SER A 361 -26.88 -26.07 -49.24
N THR A 362 -26.66 -27.30 -49.68
CA THR A 362 -27.13 -28.58 -49.12
C THR A 362 -26.46 -28.92 -47.78
N PRO A 363 -27.14 -29.56 -46.80
CA PRO A 363 -26.53 -29.93 -45.53
C PRO A 363 -25.64 -31.18 -45.66
N SER A 364 -24.51 -31.16 -44.95
CA SER A 364 -23.56 -32.28 -44.80
C SER A 364 -23.91 -33.09 -43.52
N PRO A 365 -23.68 -34.42 -43.49
CA PRO A 365 -24.22 -35.27 -42.42
C PRO A 365 -23.42 -35.20 -41.12
N THR A 366 -24.18 -35.29 -40.02
CA THR A 366 -23.76 -35.43 -38.62
C THR A 366 -23.11 -36.80 -38.37
N SER A 367 -21.92 -36.82 -37.76
CA SER A 367 -21.34 -38.02 -37.15
C SER A 367 -21.52 -37.98 -35.63
N GLU A 368 -22.20 -39.00 -35.12
CA GLU A 368 -22.39 -39.29 -33.68
C GLU A 368 -21.07 -39.81 -33.07
N ILE A 369 -20.76 -39.35 -31.86
CA ILE A 369 -19.68 -39.90 -31.01
C ILE A 369 -20.35 -40.71 -29.89
N PRO A 370 -19.94 -41.96 -29.61
CA PRO A 370 -20.56 -42.77 -28.57
C PRO A 370 -20.11 -42.34 -27.16
N THR A 371 -21.09 -42.30 -26.25
CA THR A 371 -20.96 -42.09 -24.81
C THR A 371 -20.29 -43.28 -24.12
N SER A 372 -19.28 -43.02 -23.28
CA SER A 372 -18.68 -44.02 -22.38
C SER A 372 -19.08 -43.71 -20.94
N GLU A 373 -19.76 -44.65 -20.30
CA GLU A 373 -20.18 -44.60 -18.90
C GLU A 373 -18.98 -44.75 -17.94
N ILE A 374 -18.99 -43.98 -16.84
CA ILE A 374 -18.05 -44.09 -15.71
C ILE A 374 -18.85 -44.61 -14.49
N PRO A 375 -18.35 -45.62 -13.73
CA PRO A 375 -19.05 -46.14 -12.57
C PRO A 375 -18.90 -45.25 -11.33
N THR A 376 -20.00 -45.12 -10.59
CA THR A 376 -20.17 -44.43 -9.31
C THR A 376 -19.60 -45.23 -8.14
N THR A 377 -18.79 -44.59 -7.29
CA THR A 377 -18.42 -45.09 -5.94
C THR A 377 -19.10 -44.23 -4.87
N GLY A 378 -19.78 -44.89 -3.93
CA GLY A 378 -20.64 -44.28 -2.91
C GLY A 378 -19.93 -43.57 -1.75
N PRO A 379 -20.69 -42.85 -0.90
CA PRO A 379 -20.13 -42.02 0.18
C PRO A 379 -19.81 -42.82 1.46
N ALA A 380 -18.75 -42.39 2.15
CA ALA A 380 -18.37 -42.83 3.49
C ALA A 380 -19.04 -41.95 4.58
N PRO A 381 -19.29 -42.49 5.80
CA PRO A 381 -20.09 -41.80 6.83
C PRO A 381 -19.29 -40.80 7.68
N GLU A 382 -20.03 -39.80 8.18
CA GLU A 382 -19.61 -38.62 8.95
C GLU A 382 -19.50 -38.91 10.47
N PRO A 383 -18.53 -38.32 11.21
CA PRO A 383 -18.50 -38.37 12.68
C PRO A 383 -19.26 -37.20 13.33
N GLY A 384 -20.01 -37.49 14.40
CA GLY A 384 -20.90 -36.57 15.11
C GLY A 384 -20.25 -35.54 16.06
N PRO A 385 -21.05 -34.61 16.64
CA PRO A 385 -20.55 -33.41 17.30
C PRO A 385 -20.26 -33.59 18.80
N ALA A 386 -19.27 -32.85 19.31
CA ALA A 386 -18.94 -32.71 20.73
C ALA A 386 -19.59 -31.45 21.36
N PRO A 387 -19.80 -31.40 22.69
CA PRO A 387 -20.67 -30.42 23.34
C PRO A 387 -20.01 -29.06 23.63
N ARG A 388 -20.87 -28.05 23.75
CA ARG A 388 -20.61 -26.60 23.88
C ARG A 388 -20.51 -26.15 25.35
N PRO A 389 -19.58 -25.23 25.72
CA PRO A 389 -19.68 -24.43 26.93
C PRO A 389 -20.28 -23.03 26.68
N GLU A 390 -20.94 -22.53 27.72
CA GLU A 390 -21.75 -21.31 27.86
C GLU A 390 -20.89 -20.03 28.07
N PRO A 391 -21.37 -18.80 27.76
CA PRO A 391 -20.53 -17.60 27.71
C PRO A 391 -20.55 -16.77 29.01
N GLU A 392 -19.39 -16.21 29.38
CA GLU A 392 -19.25 -15.11 30.34
C GLU A 392 -18.91 -13.77 29.63
N PRO A 393 -19.24 -12.62 30.24
CA PRO A 393 -19.45 -11.35 29.52
C PRO A 393 -18.16 -10.61 29.14
N ALA A 394 -18.25 -9.88 28.03
CA ALA A 394 -17.16 -9.20 27.35
C ALA A 394 -16.69 -7.93 28.09
N ASP A 395 -15.39 -7.84 28.31
CA ASP A 395 -14.67 -6.61 28.68
C ASP A 395 -13.67 -6.28 27.56
N LEU A 396 -13.59 -5.00 27.19
CA LEU A 396 -12.77 -4.51 26.09
C LEU A 396 -11.29 -4.58 26.50
N ALA A 397 -10.52 -5.47 25.86
CA ALA A 397 -9.10 -5.66 26.19
C ALA A 397 -8.24 -4.52 25.62
N HIS A 398 -7.79 -3.62 26.50
CA HIS A 398 -6.64 -2.74 26.27
C HIS A 398 -5.37 -3.59 26.07
N THR A 399 -4.89 -3.75 24.83
CA THR A 399 -3.61 -4.41 24.54
C THR A 399 -2.51 -3.43 24.11
N GLY A 400 -2.47 -2.24 24.74
CA GLY A 400 -1.30 -1.38 24.68
C GLY A 400 -0.43 -1.62 25.91
N THR A 401 0.84 -2.01 25.74
CA THR A 401 1.84 -1.83 26.80
C THR A 401 1.85 -0.35 27.20
N PRO A 402 1.61 0.01 28.46
CA PRO A 402 1.67 1.42 28.87
C PRO A 402 3.09 1.94 28.64
N LEU A 403 3.22 2.97 27.81
CA LEU A 403 4.41 3.80 27.69
C LEU A 403 4.55 4.68 28.94
N THR A 404 4.82 4.08 30.10
CA THR A 404 5.32 4.78 31.27
C THR A 404 6.34 3.91 32.03
N ALA A 405 7.48 4.53 32.36
CA ALA A 405 8.57 4.03 33.17
C ALA A 405 9.64 3.13 32.51
N LEU A 406 10.46 3.73 31.63
CA LEU A 406 11.88 3.42 31.59
C LEU A 406 12.63 4.50 32.40
N PRO A 407 13.33 4.17 33.50
CA PRO A 407 14.20 5.12 34.16
C PRO A 407 15.45 5.38 33.30
N PRO A 408 16.04 6.58 33.35
CA PRO A 408 17.23 6.91 32.58
C PRO A 408 18.45 6.16 33.16
N LEU A 409 18.87 5.07 32.53
CA LEU A 409 20.21 4.52 32.73
C LEU A 409 21.17 5.26 31.80
N GLY A 410 21.55 6.45 32.25
CA GLY A 410 22.62 7.24 31.67
C GLY A 410 23.42 7.93 32.78
N ALA A 411 24.71 7.63 32.83
CA ALA A 411 25.77 8.23 33.66
C ALA A 411 25.92 7.71 35.11
N LEU A 412 26.74 6.65 35.27
CA LEU A 412 27.74 6.59 36.35
C LEU A 412 28.71 5.41 36.11
N LEU A 413 29.90 5.66 35.54
CA LEU A 413 31.08 4.77 35.68
C LEU A 413 32.35 5.40 35.08
N VAL A 414 32.83 6.49 35.69
CA VAL A 414 34.27 6.77 35.80
C VAL A 414 34.45 7.51 37.12
N LEU A 415 35.08 6.85 38.10
CA LEU A 415 35.92 7.43 39.18
C LEU A 415 36.08 6.38 40.29
N ALA A 416 37.15 5.58 40.20
CA ALA A 416 37.98 5.19 41.36
C ALA A 416 39.15 4.31 40.88
N GLY A 417 40.37 4.76 41.14
CA GLY A 417 41.57 3.91 41.15
C GLY A 417 42.74 4.47 40.36
N GLY A 418 43.60 5.26 41.00
CA GLY A 418 44.87 5.64 40.38
C GLY A 418 45.65 6.80 40.98
N THR A 419 45.66 6.99 42.30
CA THR A 419 46.66 7.84 42.96
C THR A 419 48.02 7.15 42.97
N THR A 420 48.89 7.51 42.01
CA THR A 420 50.35 7.58 42.26
C THR A 420 51.01 8.44 41.18
N LEU A 421 51.25 9.72 41.50
CA LEU A 421 52.13 10.57 40.70
C LEU A 421 53.56 10.48 41.26
N LEU A 422 54.48 10.24 40.33
CA LEU A 422 55.93 10.22 40.43
C LEU A 422 56.55 11.40 41.17
N LEU A 423 57.64 11.13 41.91
CA LEU A 423 58.80 12.04 42.03
C LEU A 423 60.05 11.21 42.37
N VAL A 424 60.78 10.76 41.35
CA VAL A 424 62.21 10.44 41.46
C VAL A 424 63.00 11.55 40.77
N ARG A 425 64.04 11.95 41.48
CA ARG A 425 64.86 13.14 41.34
C ARG A 425 66.11 12.82 40.53
N ARG A 426 66.53 13.76 39.65
CA ARG A 426 67.92 14.00 39.14
C ARG A 426 68.63 12.79 38.49
N ARG A 427 69.07 12.87 37.23
CA ARG A 427 70.06 13.81 36.67
C ARG A 427 69.90 13.87 35.15
#